data_AF-A0A8S9ZAE2-F1
#
_entry.id   AF-A0A8S9ZAE2-F1
#
_cell.length_a   1.000
_cell.length_b   1.000
_cell.length_c   1.000
_cell.angle_alpha   90.00
_cell.angle_beta   90.00
_cell.angle_gamma   90.00
#
_symmetry.space_group_name_H-M   'P 1'
#
loop_
_entity.id
_entity.type
_entity.pdbx_description
1 polymer ?
#
loop_
_entity_poly.entity_id
_entity_poly.type
_entity_poly.pdbx_seq_one_letter_code
_entity_poly.pdbx_strand_id
1 'polypeptide(L)'
;MFRHFELKLCGLKNSFAKLRLYVRYLHWVEQTYPSLSHSPDLENLLFRCVRDAAQLPQVQNDEDFVNMWIRLATDSRRQITVLDEALSCPAKVPATKTEYCERPAELFEMLFRQGVGTMCVKFYIAWADLLKSQHLLAPAAAVYAHGLRAGAQPLALLEDHAELFAARLNATFNELDSIPTSDSVLFDVDTISDNVHSRPVRQTLAALSLVEPEPGSSKKVPVMRTNESWHDT
;
A
#
# COMPACT_ATOMS: atom_id res chain seq x y z
N MET A 1 2.84 11.42 32.52
CA MET A 1 2.98 12.09 31.21
C MET A 1 2.08 11.44 30.16
N PHE A 2 2.16 10.11 29.94
CA PHE A 2 1.19 9.32 29.14
C PHE A 2 -0.28 9.55 29.52
N ARG A 3 -0.55 9.70 30.83
CA ARG A 3 -1.89 9.92 31.40
C ARG A 3 -2.62 11.13 30.82
N HIS A 4 -1.92 12.19 30.41
CA HIS A 4 -2.56 13.38 29.84
C HIS A 4 -3.17 13.12 28.46
N PHE A 5 -2.42 12.45 27.59
CA PHE A 5 -2.93 12.06 26.27
C PHE A 5 -4.04 11.02 26.39
N GLU A 6 -3.90 10.02 27.26
CA GLU A 6 -4.93 9.01 27.48
C GLU A 6 -6.24 9.62 28.03
N LEU A 7 -6.17 10.55 28.99
CA LEU A 7 -7.35 11.25 29.50
C LEU A 7 -8.07 12.04 28.39
N LYS A 8 -7.30 12.74 27.54
CA LYS A 8 -7.87 13.47 26.41
C LYS A 8 -8.50 12.53 25.37
N LEU A 9 -7.87 11.39 25.08
CA LEU A 9 -8.40 10.39 24.16
C LEU A 9 -9.72 9.78 24.66
N CYS A 10 -9.81 9.47 25.96
CA CYS A 10 -11.03 8.93 26.57
C CYS A 10 -12.19 9.95 26.57
N GLY A 11 -11.89 11.24 26.70
CA GLY A 11 -12.90 12.30 26.69
C GLY A 11 -13.44 12.66 25.30
N LEU A 12 -12.78 12.21 24.22
CA LEU A 12 -13.17 12.53 22.85
C LEU A 12 -14.09 11.46 22.25
N LYS A 13 -15.18 11.91 21.62
CA LYS A 13 -15.99 11.05 20.75
C LYS A 13 -15.16 10.60 19.55
N ASN A 14 -15.53 9.46 18.97
CA ASN A 14 -14.85 8.97 17.77
C ASN A 14 -15.02 9.99 16.62
N SER A 15 -13.92 10.62 16.22
CA SER A 15 -13.90 11.76 15.30
C SER A 15 -12.51 11.95 14.69
N PHE A 16 -12.41 12.72 13.61
CA PHE A 16 -11.11 13.11 13.03
C PHE A 16 -10.22 13.85 14.04
N ALA A 17 -10.78 14.63 14.96
CA ALA A 17 -10.01 15.26 16.04
C ALA A 17 -9.34 14.22 16.96
N LYS A 18 -10.02 13.09 17.21
CA LYS A 18 -9.46 11.96 17.96
C LYS A 18 -8.32 11.30 17.17
N LEU A 19 -8.48 11.09 15.87
CA LEU A 19 -7.42 10.60 14.97
C LEU A 19 -6.18 11.52 15.02
N ARG A 20 -6.35 12.83 14.82
CA ARG A 20 -5.23 13.80 14.93
C ARG A 20 -4.56 13.77 16.30
N LEU A 21 -5.33 13.53 17.37
CA LEU A 21 -4.77 13.40 18.71
C LEU A 21 -3.93 12.12 18.86
N TYR A 22 -4.37 10.99 18.30
CA TYR A 22 -3.57 9.76 18.25
C TYR A 22 -2.25 9.98 17.53
N VAL A 23 -2.27 10.59 16.35
CA VAL A 23 -1.08 10.89 15.54
C VAL A 23 -0.10 11.75 16.34
N ARG A 24 -0.59 12.83 16.96
CA ARG A 24 0.23 13.71 17.80
C ARG A 24 0.79 12.97 19.01
N TYR A 25 0.01 12.08 19.62
CA TYR A 25 0.46 11.29 20.77
C TYR A 25 1.58 10.33 20.36
N LEU A 26 1.39 9.56 19.28
CA LEU A 26 2.39 8.66 18.72
C LEU A 26 3.70 9.41 18.44
N HIS A 27 3.62 10.52 17.72
CA HIS A 27 4.79 11.35 17.39
C HIS A 27 5.49 11.91 18.63
N TRP A 28 4.72 12.37 19.61
CA TRP A 28 5.27 12.88 20.86
C TRP A 28 6.01 11.78 21.65
N VAL A 29 5.50 10.54 21.67
CA VAL A 29 6.18 9.42 22.34
C VAL A 29 7.53 9.13 21.68
N GLU A 30 7.57 9.07 20.36
CA GLU A 30 8.82 8.83 19.61
C GLU A 30 9.86 9.92 19.86
N GLN A 31 9.44 11.18 19.86
CA GLN A 31 10.33 12.32 20.11
C GLN A 31 10.86 12.34 21.55
N THR A 32 10.00 12.01 22.51
CA THR A 32 10.32 12.10 23.94
C THR A 32 11.10 10.87 24.42
N TYR A 33 10.85 9.72 23.80
CA TYR A 33 11.41 8.43 24.19
C TYR A 33 11.86 7.65 22.94
N PRO A 34 12.99 8.00 22.30
CA PRO A 34 13.45 7.35 21.07
C PRO A 34 13.67 5.84 21.21
N SER A 35 14.05 5.37 22.41
CA SER A 35 14.20 3.94 22.73
C SER A 35 12.87 3.17 22.77
N LEU A 36 11.74 3.88 22.84
CA LEU A 36 10.39 3.32 22.96
C LEU A 36 9.65 3.26 21.60
N SER A 37 10.30 3.71 20.52
CA SER A 37 9.73 3.82 19.17
C SER A 37 9.24 2.49 18.58
N HIS A 38 9.70 1.36 19.11
CA HIS A 38 9.29 0.01 18.72
C HIS A 38 8.80 -0.82 19.91
N SER A 39 8.25 -0.15 20.93
CA SER A 39 7.68 -0.83 22.09
C SER A 39 6.30 -1.43 21.77
N PRO A 40 5.92 -2.54 22.41
CA PRO A 40 4.57 -3.11 22.26
C PRO A 40 3.48 -2.13 22.69
N ASP A 41 3.77 -1.22 23.63
CA ASP A 41 2.82 -0.18 24.04
C ASP A 41 2.51 0.82 22.91
N LEU A 42 3.53 1.19 22.13
CA LEU A 42 3.36 2.09 21.01
C LEU A 42 2.65 1.41 19.84
N GLU A 43 2.96 0.13 19.59
CA GLU A 43 2.23 -0.69 18.62
C GLU A 43 0.76 -0.82 19.01
N ASN A 44 0.46 -1.12 20.29
CA ASN A 44 -0.91 -1.16 20.80
C ASN A 44 -1.65 0.18 20.63
N LEU A 45 -0.96 1.30 20.82
CA LEU A 45 -1.52 2.62 20.57
C LEU A 45 -1.83 2.84 19.07
N LEU A 46 -0.95 2.39 18.18
CA LEU A 46 -1.16 2.43 16.74
C LEU A 46 -2.36 1.57 16.32
N PHE A 47 -2.47 0.35 16.83
CA PHE A 47 -3.63 -0.52 16.58
C PHE A 47 -4.94 0.09 17.08
N ARG A 48 -4.96 0.68 18.28
CA ARG A 48 -6.13 1.40 18.81
C ARG A 48 -6.52 2.56 17.89
N CYS A 49 -5.55 3.33 17.43
CA CYS A 49 -5.76 4.44 16.49
C CYS A 49 -6.45 3.96 15.22
N VAL A 50 -5.86 2.97 14.55
CA VAL A 50 -6.38 2.40 13.30
C VAL A 50 -7.79 1.84 13.48
N ARG A 51 -8.02 1.03 14.53
CA ARG A 51 -9.32 0.42 14.82
C ARG A 51 -10.41 1.46 15.08
N ASP A 52 -10.12 2.48 15.89
CA ASP A 52 -11.09 3.53 16.21
C ASP A 52 -11.37 4.38 14.96
N ALA A 53 -10.31 4.76 14.22
CA ALA A 53 -10.43 5.58 13.01
C ALA A 53 -11.14 4.86 11.86
N ALA A 54 -11.03 3.53 11.75
CA ALA A 54 -11.71 2.74 10.72
C ALA A 54 -13.25 2.85 10.76
N GLN A 55 -13.82 3.26 11.89
CA GLN A 55 -15.26 3.49 12.04
C GLN A 55 -15.70 4.88 11.56
N LEU A 56 -14.77 5.76 11.17
CA LEU A 56 -15.08 7.09 10.68
C LEU A 56 -15.56 7.04 9.21
N PRO A 57 -16.60 7.82 8.86
CA PRO A 57 -17.05 7.92 7.48
C PRO A 57 -15.98 8.59 6.61
N GLN A 58 -15.77 8.06 5.40
CA GLN A 58 -14.88 8.64 4.38
C GLN A 58 -13.39 8.77 4.78
N VAL A 59 -12.94 8.00 5.77
CA VAL A 59 -11.56 8.05 6.27
C VAL A 59 -10.54 7.38 5.34
N GLN A 60 -11.00 6.64 4.32
CA GLN A 60 -10.16 5.73 3.52
C GLN A 60 -8.94 6.42 2.88
N ASN A 61 -9.07 7.68 2.48
CA ASN A 61 -8.02 8.46 1.84
C ASN A 61 -7.55 9.64 2.71
N ASP A 62 -7.87 9.64 4.00
CA ASP A 62 -7.31 10.60 4.95
C ASP A 62 -5.81 10.33 5.14
N GLU A 63 -5.00 11.38 5.01
CA GLU A 63 -3.55 11.25 5.01
C GLU A 63 -3.01 10.60 6.28
N ASP A 64 -3.52 10.97 7.46
CA ASP A 64 -3.02 10.39 8.70
C ASP A 64 -3.45 8.95 8.85
N PHE A 65 -4.70 8.62 8.51
CA PHE A 65 -5.19 7.25 8.57
C PHE A 65 -4.34 6.33 7.70
N VAL A 66 -4.07 6.74 6.46
CA VAL A 66 -3.21 6.01 5.53
C VAL A 66 -1.79 5.91 6.07
N ASN A 67 -1.22 6.97 6.65
CA ASN A 67 0.10 6.94 7.27
C ASN A 67 0.17 5.96 8.44
N MET A 68 -0.89 5.86 9.27
CA MET A 68 -0.93 4.89 10.37
C MET A 68 -0.91 3.45 9.84
N TRP A 69 -1.62 3.18 8.75
CA TRP A 69 -1.60 1.87 8.08
C TRP A 69 -0.26 1.53 7.46
N ILE A 70 0.34 2.47 6.73
CA ILE A 70 1.68 2.30 6.15
C ILE A 70 2.66 1.97 7.27
N ARG A 71 2.63 2.75 8.36
CA ARG A 71 3.48 2.52 9.51
C ARG A 71 3.30 1.11 10.06
N LEU A 72 2.06 0.66 10.24
CA LEU A 72 1.77 -0.69 10.72
C LEU A 72 2.36 -1.76 9.80
N ALA A 73 2.23 -1.60 8.49
CA ALA A 73 2.79 -2.51 7.49
C ALA A 73 4.33 -2.51 7.47
N THR A 74 4.96 -1.36 7.68
CA THR A 74 6.42 -1.21 7.54
C THR A 74 7.21 -1.51 8.82
N ASP A 75 6.62 -1.28 9.99
CA ASP A 75 7.31 -1.39 11.29
C ASP A 75 7.30 -2.84 11.84
N SER A 76 6.49 -3.72 11.25
CA SER A 76 6.24 -5.10 11.70
C SER A 76 7.40 -6.08 11.42
N ARG A 77 8.63 -5.74 11.84
CA ARG A 77 9.83 -6.56 11.60
C ARG A 77 10.02 -7.75 12.54
N ARG A 78 9.19 -7.97 13.56
CA ARG A 78 9.25 -9.19 14.39
C ARG A 78 7.86 -9.54 14.94
N GLN A 79 7.32 -10.67 14.49
CA GLN A 79 6.27 -11.45 15.15
C GLN A 79 4.99 -10.70 15.57
N ILE A 80 3.93 -10.80 14.76
CA ILE A 80 2.57 -10.80 15.32
C ILE A 80 2.35 -12.21 15.88
N THR A 81 2.75 -12.48 17.12
CA THR A 81 2.42 -13.75 17.78
C THR A 81 0.97 -13.71 18.28
N VAL A 82 0.13 -14.55 17.68
CA VAL A 82 -1.29 -14.67 18.01
C VAL A 82 -1.48 -15.79 19.04
N LEU A 83 -2.07 -15.47 20.19
CA LEU A 83 -2.80 -16.47 20.98
C LEU A 83 -4.12 -16.79 20.26
N ASP A 84 -4.18 -18.04 19.84
CA ASP A 84 -5.28 -18.79 19.23
C ASP A 84 -6.32 -19.18 20.29
N GLU A 85 -7.61 -19.06 19.98
CA GLU A 85 -8.60 -20.14 20.15
C GLU A 85 -10.04 -19.71 19.77
N ALA A 86 -10.69 -20.64 19.06
CA ALA A 86 -12.12 -20.92 19.02
C ALA A 86 -13.02 -20.17 18.00
N LEU A 87 -13.10 -20.78 16.81
CA LEU A 87 -14.36 -20.92 16.08
C LEU A 87 -15.33 -21.84 16.88
N SER A 88 -16.05 -21.32 17.88
CA SER A 88 -17.38 -21.84 18.29
C SER A 88 -18.08 -20.93 19.31
N CYS A 89 -19.38 -20.71 19.13
CA CYS A 89 -20.29 -19.75 19.80
C CYS A 89 -20.46 -19.93 21.34
N PRO A 90 -21.39 -19.19 22.00
CA PRO A 90 -21.51 -17.74 22.21
C PRO A 90 -21.50 -17.39 23.73
N ALA A 91 -21.43 -16.10 24.05
CA ALA A 91 -21.64 -15.52 25.38
C ALA A 91 -20.46 -15.54 26.38
N LYS A 92 -19.46 -14.70 26.12
CA LYS A 92 -18.99 -13.63 27.02
C LYS A 92 -18.04 -12.78 26.18
N VAL A 93 -18.29 -11.48 26.06
CA VAL A 93 -17.44 -10.58 25.27
C VAL A 93 -16.14 -10.34 26.04
N PRO A 94 -14.98 -10.60 25.43
CA PRO A 94 -13.90 -9.63 25.54
C PRO A 94 -13.28 -9.31 24.17
N ALA A 95 -12.96 -8.02 24.00
CA ALA A 95 -12.05 -7.39 23.05
C ALA A 95 -11.82 -8.12 21.71
N THR A 96 -12.56 -7.69 20.69
CA THR A 96 -12.30 -8.02 19.27
C THR A 96 -10.87 -7.62 18.89
N LYS A 97 -9.99 -8.62 18.83
CA LYS A 97 -8.63 -8.57 18.32
C LYS A 97 -8.72 -8.57 16.79
N THR A 98 -8.45 -7.43 16.17
CA THR A 98 -8.48 -7.31 14.70
C THR A 98 -7.22 -7.95 14.12
N GLU A 99 -7.38 -9.00 13.34
CA GLU A 99 -6.30 -9.68 12.62
C GLU A 99 -5.79 -8.75 11.51
N TYR A 100 -4.54 -8.30 11.63
CA TYR A 100 -3.85 -7.59 10.55
C TYR A 100 -2.72 -8.50 10.08
N CYS A 101 -2.75 -8.84 8.78
CA CYS A 101 -1.98 -9.91 8.16
C CYS A 101 -0.51 -9.98 8.62
N GLU A 102 -0.01 -11.21 8.84
CA GLU A 102 1.40 -11.46 9.22
C GLU A 102 2.40 -11.06 8.12
N ARG A 103 1.91 -10.86 6.89
CA ARG A 103 2.71 -10.42 5.74
C ARG A 103 2.33 -9.00 5.32
N PRO A 104 3.26 -8.03 5.35
CA PRO A 104 3.01 -6.65 4.94
C PRO A 104 2.40 -6.52 3.53
N ALA A 105 2.79 -7.37 2.58
CA ALA A 105 2.26 -7.33 1.22
C ALA A 105 0.75 -7.63 1.17
N GLU A 106 0.29 -8.60 1.96
CA GLU A 106 -1.14 -8.94 2.04
C GLU A 106 -1.94 -7.84 2.71
N LEU A 107 -1.35 -7.18 3.69
CA LEU A 107 -1.96 -6.02 4.33
C LEU A 107 -2.17 -4.89 3.31
N PHE A 108 -1.16 -4.55 2.50
CA PHE A 108 -1.32 -3.56 1.44
C PHE A 108 -2.40 -3.96 0.42
N GLU A 109 -2.43 -5.23 -0.02
CA GLU A 109 -3.48 -5.71 -0.92
C GLU A 109 -4.88 -5.64 -0.31
N MET A 110 -5.03 -5.98 0.97
CA MET A 110 -6.29 -5.90 1.69
C MET A 110 -6.76 -4.44 1.79
N LEU A 111 -5.86 -3.51 2.17
CA LEU A 111 -6.16 -2.09 2.24
C LEU A 111 -6.60 -1.54 0.89
N PHE A 112 -5.88 -1.92 -0.16
CA PHE A 112 -6.20 -1.55 -1.53
C PHE A 112 -7.60 -2.07 -1.95
N ARG A 113 -7.93 -3.33 -1.65
CA ARG A 113 -9.27 -3.92 -1.89
C ARG A 113 -10.38 -3.20 -1.14
N GLN A 114 -10.08 -2.64 0.04
CA GLN A 114 -11.02 -1.84 0.85
C GLN A 114 -11.07 -0.37 0.43
N GLY A 115 -10.30 0.04 -0.58
CA GLY A 115 -10.24 1.41 -1.07
C GLY A 115 -9.36 2.35 -0.24
N VAL A 116 -8.65 1.84 0.76
CA VAL A 116 -7.79 2.63 1.66
C VAL A 116 -6.52 3.07 0.92
N GLY A 117 -6.20 4.36 0.97
CA GLY A 117 -5.00 4.93 0.36
C GLY A 117 -4.99 4.97 -1.16
N THR A 118 -6.10 4.62 -1.83
CA THR A 118 -6.20 4.54 -3.29
C THR A 118 -6.00 5.88 -4.01
N MET A 119 -6.19 7.00 -3.30
CA MET A 119 -5.93 8.35 -3.79
C MET A 119 -4.64 8.98 -3.23
N CYS A 120 -3.86 8.23 -2.46
CA CYS A 120 -2.70 8.76 -1.73
C CYS A 120 -1.39 8.23 -2.32
N VAL A 121 -0.51 9.12 -2.81
CA VAL A 121 0.77 8.71 -3.40
C VAL A 121 1.68 7.98 -2.42
N LYS A 122 1.68 8.37 -1.14
CA LYS A 122 2.45 7.70 -0.08
C LYS A 122 2.13 6.21 0.02
N PHE A 123 0.86 5.83 -0.21
CA PHE A 123 0.44 4.43 -0.18
C PHE A 123 1.09 3.62 -1.30
N TYR A 124 1.02 4.12 -2.55
CA TYR A 124 1.62 3.44 -3.70
C TYR A 124 3.15 3.37 -3.61
N ILE A 125 3.81 4.44 -3.15
CA ILE A 125 5.26 4.44 -2.96
C ILE A 125 5.68 3.41 -1.92
N ALA A 126 5.05 3.42 -0.74
CA ALA A 126 5.37 2.47 0.33
C ALA A 126 5.15 1.01 -0.09
N TRP A 127 4.05 0.74 -0.80
CA TRP A 127 3.75 -0.59 -1.30
C TRP A 127 4.76 -1.03 -2.38
N ALA A 128 5.10 -0.16 -3.32
CA ALA A 128 6.09 -0.45 -4.34
C ALA A 128 7.49 -0.65 -3.74
N ASP A 129 7.88 0.14 -2.73
CA ASP A 129 9.15 -0.01 -2.01
C ASP A 129 9.25 -1.37 -1.30
N LEU A 130 8.16 -1.81 -0.66
CA LEU A 130 8.08 -3.13 -0.05
C LEU A 130 8.31 -4.22 -1.11
N LEU A 131 7.59 -4.16 -2.24
CA LEU A 131 7.71 -5.16 -3.31
C LEU A 131 9.11 -5.17 -3.94
N LYS A 132 9.71 -4.00 -4.15
CA LYS A 132 11.10 -3.87 -4.62
C LYS A 132 12.09 -4.49 -3.65
N SER A 133 11.91 -4.31 -2.34
CA SER A 133 12.77 -4.95 -1.32
C SER A 133 12.68 -6.47 -1.32
N GLN A 134 11.60 -7.04 -1.87
CA GLN A 134 11.39 -8.48 -2.06
C GLN A 134 11.80 -8.94 -3.47
N HIS A 135 12.43 -8.09 -4.27
CA HIS A 135 12.79 -8.32 -5.68
C HIS A 135 11.57 -8.60 -6.60
N LEU A 136 10.36 -8.21 -6.20
CA LEU A 136 9.12 -8.34 -6.97
C LEU A 136 8.89 -7.12 -7.86
N LEU A 137 9.71 -6.99 -8.91
CA LEU A 137 9.74 -5.80 -9.76
C LEU A 137 8.48 -5.63 -10.64
N ALA A 138 7.96 -6.71 -11.21
CA ALA A 138 6.73 -6.65 -12.03
C ALA A 138 5.49 -6.28 -11.20
N PRO A 139 5.25 -6.86 -10.00
CA PRO A 139 4.22 -6.37 -9.09
C PRO A 139 4.41 -4.89 -8.70
N ALA A 140 5.64 -4.45 -8.41
CA ALA A 140 5.91 -3.04 -8.10
C ALA A 140 5.55 -2.10 -9.26
N ALA A 141 5.85 -2.50 -10.51
CA ALA A 141 5.45 -1.76 -11.71
C ALA A 141 3.92 -1.64 -11.83
N ALA A 142 3.19 -2.73 -11.53
CA ALA A 142 1.74 -2.74 -11.55
C ALA A 142 1.13 -1.80 -10.50
N VAL A 143 1.74 -1.70 -9.31
CA VAL A 143 1.34 -0.75 -8.25
C VAL A 143 1.50 0.69 -8.72
N TYR A 144 2.64 1.06 -9.32
CA TYR A 144 2.83 2.41 -9.89
C TYR A 144 1.81 2.71 -10.98
N ALA A 145 1.62 1.78 -11.92
CA ALA A 145 0.63 1.94 -12.99
C ALA A 145 -0.79 2.13 -12.43
N HIS A 146 -1.15 1.42 -11.37
CA HIS A 146 -2.44 1.60 -10.71
C HIS A 146 -2.58 3.00 -10.11
N GLY A 147 -1.58 3.46 -9.35
CA GLY A 147 -1.63 4.79 -8.73
C GLY A 147 -1.71 5.93 -9.74
N LEU A 148 -1.00 5.80 -10.87
CA LEU A 148 -1.06 6.76 -11.98
C LEU A 148 -2.46 6.79 -12.62
N ARG A 149 -3.05 5.62 -12.92
CA ARG A 149 -4.43 5.54 -13.45
C ARG A 149 -5.47 6.08 -12.47
N ALA A 150 -5.27 5.85 -11.17
CA ALA A 150 -6.16 6.37 -10.13
C ALA A 150 -6.01 7.89 -9.94
N GLY A 151 -4.98 8.53 -10.49
CA GLY A 151 -4.71 9.95 -10.26
C GLY A 151 -4.37 10.26 -8.82
N ALA A 152 -3.63 9.37 -8.14
CA ALA A 152 -3.25 9.54 -6.74
C ALA A 152 -2.47 10.85 -6.54
N GLN A 153 -2.77 11.58 -5.46
CA GLN A 153 -2.21 12.91 -5.23
C GLN A 153 -1.05 12.91 -4.22
N PRO A 154 -0.02 13.76 -4.42
CA PRO A 154 0.21 14.64 -5.59
C PRO A 154 0.75 13.86 -6.80
N LEU A 155 0.08 13.94 -7.96
CA LEU A 155 0.37 13.09 -9.12
C LEU A 155 1.81 13.19 -9.64
N ALA A 156 2.34 14.42 -9.74
CA ALA A 156 3.71 14.66 -10.21
C ALA A 156 4.77 13.88 -9.39
N LEU A 157 4.57 13.78 -8.07
CA LEU A 157 5.48 13.00 -7.22
C LEU A 157 5.44 11.50 -7.58
N LEU A 158 4.28 10.97 -7.92
CA LEU A 158 4.17 9.57 -8.32
C LEU A 158 4.79 9.31 -9.69
N GLU A 159 4.64 10.26 -10.62
CA GLU A 159 5.28 10.23 -11.94
C GLU A 159 6.80 10.21 -11.79
N ASP A 160 7.38 11.12 -11.01
CA ASP A 160 8.82 11.17 -10.72
C ASP A 160 9.32 9.83 -10.16
N HIS A 161 8.61 9.25 -9.18
CA HIS A 161 8.96 7.97 -8.59
C HIS A 161 8.87 6.80 -9.59
N ALA A 162 7.84 6.79 -10.46
CA ALA A 162 7.66 5.76 -11.47
C ALA A 162 8.73 5.85 -12.58
N GLU A 163 9.11 7.06 -12.99
CA GLU A 163 10.17 7.29 -13.97
C GLU A 163 11.53 6.81 -13.45
N LEU A 164 11.90 7.19 -12.22
CA LEU A 164 13.13 6.73 -11.58
C LEU A 164 13.17 5.20 -11.47
N PHE A 165 12.03 4.57 -11.18
CA PHE A 165 11.93 3.12 -11.13
C PHE A 165 12.17 2.48 -12.50
N ALA A 166 11.51 2.97 -13.56
CA ALA A 166 11.68 2.45 -14.92
C ALA A 166 13.10 2.65 -15.46
N ALA A 167 13.74 3.79 -15.18
CA ALA A 167 15.12 4.04 -15.56
C ALA A 167 16.08 3.01 -14.94
N ARG A 168 15.88 2.69 -13.64
CA ARG A 168 16.68 1.67 -12.94
C ARG A 168 16.45 0.28 -13.50
N LEU A 169 15.21 -0.09 -13.79
CA LEU A 169 14.90 -1.38 -14.41
C LEU A 169 15.65 -1.53 -15.75
N ASN A 170 15.59 -0.52 -16.62
CA ASN A 170 16.25 -0.57 -17.92
C ASN A 170 17.77 -0.69 -17.79
N ALA A 171 18.39 0.03 -16.85
CA ALA A 171 19.82 -0.11 -16.58
C ALA A 171 20.18 -1.55 -16.16
N THR A 172 19.40 -2.16 -15.26
CA THR A 172 19.64 -3.55 -14.84
C THR A 172 19.48 -4.57 -15.96
N PHE A 173 18.54 -4.37 -16.90
CA PHE A 173 18.39 -5.24 -18.06
C PHE A 173 19.56 -5.09 -19.05
N ASN A 174 19.96 -3.85 -19.35
CA ASN A 174 21.08 -3.60 -20.26
C ASN A 174 22.40 -4.17 -19.74
N GLU A 175 22.64 -4.16 -18.42
CA GLU A 175 23.82 -4.76 -17.81
C GLU A 175 23.86 -6.28 -18.03
N LEU A 176 22.72 -6.97 -17.94
CA LEU A 176 22.62 -8.42 -18.18
C LEU A 176 22.88 -8.78 -19.65
N ASP A 177 22.43 -7.95 -20.60
CA ASP A 177 22.66 -8.16 -22.03
C ASP A 177 24.12 -7.90 -22.44
N SER A 178 24.86 -7.13 -21.66
CA SER A 178 26.27 -6.82 -21.91
C SER A 178 27.27 -7.82 -21.30
N ILE A 179 26.80 -8.92 -20.70
CA ILE A 179 27.66 -10.05 -20.30
C ILE A 179 28.07 -10.81 -21.57
N PRO A 180 29.36 -10.83 -21.97
CA PRO A 180 29.78 -11.59 -23.14
C PRO A 180 29.69 -13.08 -22.81
N THR A 181 28.77 -13.80 -23.47
CA THR A 181 28.76 -15.26 -23.50
C THR A 181 29.98 -15.74 -24.29
N SER A 182 31.15 -15.80 -23.65
CA SER A 182 32.30 -16.54 -24.19
C SER A 182 32.30 -17.95 -23.60
N ASP A 183 31.93 -18.88 -24.48
CA ASP A 183 32.50 -20.22 -24.68
C ASP A 183 31.54 -21.43 -24.53
N SER A 184 31.29 -22.02 -25.70
CA SER A 184 30.81 -23.38 -26.02
C SER A 184 29.33 -23.68 -25.72
N VAL A 185 28.50 -24.18 -26.65
CA VAL A 185 28.73 -25.19 -27.69
C VAL A 185 27.69 -25.04 -28.81
N LEU A 186 28.10 -25.39 -30.03
CA LEU A 186 27.28 -25.65 -31.23
C LEU A 186 25.92 -26.28 -30.91
N PHE A 187 24.81 -25.65 -31.31
CA PHE A 187 23.63 -26.36 -31.83
C PHE A 187 22.96 -25.51 -32.91
N ASP A 188 22.66 -26.18 -34.01
CA ASP A 188 22.29 -25.63 -35.31
C ASP A 188 21.02 -24.76 -35.30
N VAL A 189 21.09 -23.72 -36.14
CA VAL A 189 19.97 -22.95 -36.66
C VAL A 189 19.08 -23.89 -37.49
N ASP A 190 17.83 -24.08 -37.05
CA ASP A 190 16.67 -23.76 -37.90
C ASP A 190 15.33 -23.97 -37.18
N THR A 191 14.42 -23.03 -37.45
CA THR A 191 12.96 -23.09 -37.19
C THR A 191 12.51 -22.80 -35.76
N ILE A 192 12.11 -21.55 -35.50
CA ILE A 192 10.73 -21.17 -35.15
C ILE A 192 10.62 -19.65 -35.24
N SER A 193 9.71 -19.22 -36.12
CA SER A 193 9.09 -17.90 -36.16
C SER A 193 8.59 -17.50 -34.77
N ASP A 194 8.93 -16.30 -34.30
CA ASP A 194 7.95 -15.27 -33.93
C ASP A 194 8.58 -14.20 -33.03
N ASN A 195 8.67 -13.00 -33.60
CA ASN A 195 8.06 -11.80 -33.05
C ASN A 195 8.08 -11.67 -31.51
N VAL A 196 9.06 -10.93 -30.96
CA VAL A 196 9.01 -10.13 -29.71
C VAL A 196 10.45 -9.69 -29.40
N HIS A 197 10.99 -8.74 -30.14
CA HIS A 197 12.14 -7.97 -29.66
C HIS A 197 12.10 -6.57 -30.27
N SER A 198 12.23 -5.57 -29.41
CA SER A 198 12.15 -4.13 -29.68
C SER A 198 10.74 -3.53 -29.75
N ARG A 199 10.08 -3.43 -28.59
CA ARG A 199 9.20 -2.28 -28.31
C ARG A 199 9.89 -1.38 -27.27
N PRO A 200 10.17 -0.10 -27.57
CA PRO A 200 10.86 0.78 -26.63
C PRO A 200 9.97 1.06 -25.42
N VAL A 201 10.53 0.85 -24.23
CA VAL A 201 9.83 0.84 -22.92
C VAL A 201 9.10 2.14 -22.56
N ARG A 202 9.36 3.25 -23.28
CA ARG A 202 8.51 4.46 -23.22
C ARG A 202 7.04 4.17 -23.51
N GLN A 203 6.78 3.17 -24.36
CA GLN A 203 5.44 2.66 -24.60
C GLN A 203 4.93 1.76 -23.48
N THR A 204 5.75 1.20 -22.59
CA THR A 204 5.29 0.19 -21.60
C THR A 204 4.63 0.82 -20.38
N LEU A 205 5.08 2.00 -19.91
CA LEU A 205 4.36 2.74 -18.86
C LEU A 205 3.14 3.48 -19.41
N ALA A 206 3.24 4.05 -20.61
CA ALA A 206 2.11 4.67 -21.31
C ALA A 206 1.07 3.65 -21.84
N ALA A 207 1.48 2.43 -22.19
CA ALA A 207 0.54 1.35 -22.54
C ALA A 207 -0.14 0.75 -21.30
N LEU A 208 0.43 0.90 -20.11
CA LEU A 208 -0.26 0.57 -18.86
C LEU A 208 -1.27 1.65 -18.45
N SER A 209 -1.20 2.87 -19.00
CA SER A 209 -2.24 3.90 -18.86
C SER A 209 -3.30 3.86 -19.96
N LEU A 210 -2.98 3.28 -21.13
CA LEU A 210 -3.88 3.11 -22.27
C LEU A 210 -4.30 1.63 -22.46
N VAL A 211 -5.17 1.15 -21.58
CA VAL A 211 -6.06 0.03 -21.92
C VAL A 211 -7.48 0.53 -21.73
N GLU A 212 -8.07 1.02 -22.81
CA GLU A 212 -9.52 1.10 -22.94
C GLU A 212 -10.11 -0.33 -22.87
N PRO A 213 -11.29 -0.52 -22.26
CA PRO A 213 -11.89 -1.84 -22.17
C PRO A 213 -12.36 -2.31 -23.56
N GLU A 214 -11.78 -3.40 -24.05
CA GLU A 214 -12.32 -4.18 -25.16
C GLU A 214 -13.79 -4.57 -24.89
N PRO A 215 -14.72 -4.32 -25.83
CA PRO A 215 -16.13 -4.64 -25.64
C PRO A 215 -16.36 -6.14 -25.83
N GLY A 216 -16.29 -6.93 -24.74
CA GLY A 216 -16.65 -8.34 -24.87
C GLY A 216 -16.33 -9.34 -23.76
N SER A 217 -15.98 -8.95 -22.53
CA SER A 217 -15.74 -9.93 -21.47
C SER A 217 -16.46 -9.58 -20.17
N SER A 218 -17.54 -10.33 -19.90
CA SER A 218 -18.27 -10.32 -18.63
C SER A 218 -17.35 -10.74 -17.47
N LYS A 219 -16.82 -9.78 -16.73
CA LYS A 219 -16.50 -9.96 -15.31
C LYS A 219 -17.24 -8.87 -14.53
N LYS A 220 -18.05 -9.31 -13.57
CA LYS A 220 -18.91 -8.48 -12.72
C LYS A 220 -18.06 -7.52 -11.91
N VAL A 221 -17.91 -6.30 -12.40
CA VAL A 221 -17.44 -5.15 -11.61
C VAL A 221 -18.66 -4.55 -10.91
N PRO A 222 -18.62 -4.27 -9.60
CA PRO A 222 -19.69 -3.53 -8.95
C PRO A 222 -19.76 -2.12 -9.54
N VAL A 223 -20.86 -1.83 -10.23
CA VAL A 223 -21.20 -0.50 -10.72
C VAL A 223 -21.46 0.39 -9.50
N MET A 224 -20.53 1.29 -9.18
CA MET A 224 -20.85 2.43 -8.32
C MET A 224 -21.62 3.46 -9.15
N ARG A 225 -22.89 3.64 -8.79
CA ARG A 225 -23.75 4.71 -9.32
C ARG A 225 -23.18 6.05 -8.87
N THR A 226 -22.65 6.82 -9.80
CA THR A 226 -22.57 8.27 -9.67
C THR A 226 -23.89 8.85 -10.18
N ASN A 227 -24.76 9.31 -9.29
CA ASN A 227 -25.74 10.36 -9.59
C ASN A 227 -25.53 11.46 -8.54
N GLU A 228 -24.98 12.60 -8.96
CA GLU A 228 -25.70 13.87 -9.19
C GLU A 228 -25.85 14.65 -7.86
N SER A 229 -25.60 15.94 -7.75
CA SER A 229 -25.35 17.02 -8.70
C SER A 229 -24.88 18.21 -7.85
N TRP A 230 -23.73 18.79 -8.17
CA TRP A 230 -23.43 20.14 -7.71
C TRP A 230 -24.31 21.09 -8.50
N HIS A 231 -25.31 21.67 -7.85
CA HIS A 231 -25.91 22.92 -8.29
C HIS A 231 -25.47 24.01 -7.33
N ASP A 232 -24.77 24.99 -7.89
CA ASP A 232 -24.44 26.26 -7.27
C ASP A 232 -25.70 26.99 -6.79
N THR A 233 -25.71 27.41 -5.52
CA THR A 233 -26.02 28.77 -5.06
C THR A 233 -25.83 28.89 -3.55
#